data_AF-A0A4Q3FBU2-F1
#
_entry.id   AF-A0A4Q3FBU2-F1
#
_cell.length_a   1.000
_cell.length_b   1.000
_cell.length_c   1.000
_cell.angle_alpha   90.00
_cell.angle_beta   90.00
_cell.angle_gamma   90.00
#
_symmetry.space_group_name_H-M   'P 1'
#
loop_
_entity.id
_entity.type
_entity.pdbx_description
1 polymer ?
#
loop_
_entity_poly.entity_id
_entity_poly.type
_entity_poly.pdbx_seq_one_letter_code
_entity_poly.pdbx_strand_id
1 'polypeptide(L)'
;SVGWSLFFEYLANILYALWIRKFSKTALSILVGIAAIALAHLAITNGDVSGGWTLNVEQVRIGLTRTIYPFFAGLLLSRVAKPARIKNAFLWCSLLVAIVLYMPRISGAEHLWMNGIYESVCVIVVFPLIVYLGASGVIQTQSENRICKFLGDISYPLYLVHYPLVYFYVAWISNHKGITISQTWPYALLILTGSIILAYAALKWYDQPVRKWLRKKLA
;
A
#
# COMPACT_ATOMS: atom_id res chain seq x y z
N SER A 1 -2.29 13.36 -8.34
CA SER A 1 -3.71 13.08 -8.55
C SER A 1 -4.00 11.59 -8.32
N VAL A 2 -4.81 11.25 -7.31
CA VAL A 2 -5.16 9.83 -6.99
C VAL A 2 -5.83 9.08 -8.16
N GLY A 3 -6.36 9.81 -9.16
CA GLY A 3 -7.07 9.27 -10.31
C GLY A 3 -6.29 8.30 -11.19
N TRP A 4 -4.96 8.41 -11.29
CA TRP A 4 -4.19 7.48 -12.14
C TRP A 4 -4.22 6.06 -11.58
N SER A 5 -4.15 5.88 -10.25
CA SER A 5 -4.17 4.55 -9.63
C SER A 5 -5.56 3.95 -9.74
N LEU A 6 -6.61 4.75 -9.54
CA LEU A 6 -8.00 4.33 -9.74
C LEU A 6 -8.26 3.89 -11.18
N PHE A 7 -7.71 4.59 -12.17
CA PHE A 7 -7.86 4.23 -13.59
C PHE A 7 -7.36 2.80 -13.87
N PHE A 8 -6.12 2.48 -13.46
CA PHE A 8 -5.58 1.13 -13.66
C PHE A 8 -6.33 0.07 -12.84
N GLU A 9 -6.79 0.42 -11.64
CA GLU A 9 -7.59 -0.46 -10.80
C GLU A 9 -8.96 -0.77 -11.44
N TYR A 10 -9.64 0.21 -12.03
CA TYR A 10 -10.87 -0.02 -12.79
C TYR A 10 -10.63 -0.92 -13.99
N LEU A 11 -9.52 -0.72 -14.71
CA LEU A 11 -9.17 -1.59 -15.83
C LEU A 11 -8.95 -3.04 -15.37
N ALA A 12 -8.20 -3.25 -14.28
CA ALA A 12 -8.00 -4.59 -13.72
C ALA A 12 -9.32 -5.24 -13.28
N ASN A 13 -10.22 -4.47 -12.67
CA ASN A 13 -11.56 -4.94 -12.28
C ASN A 13 -12.43 -5.31 -13.48
N ILE A 14 -12.39 -4.53 -14.57
CA ILE A 14 -13.11 -4.84 -15.81
C ILE A 14 -12.57 -6.14 -16.42
N LEU A 15 -11.24 -6.28 -16.53
CA LEU A 15 -10.60 -7.50 -17.01
C LEU A 15 -10.98 -8.73 -16.16
N TYR A 16 -11.05 -8.54 -14.84
CA TYR A 16 -11.53 -9.57 -13.92
C TYR A 16 -12.98 -9.96 -14.17
N ALA A 17 -13.88 -8.98 -14.24
CA ALA A 17 -15.31 -9.21 -14.38
C ALA A 17 -15.67 -9.92 -15.70
N LEU A 18 -14.98 -9.58 -16.80
CA LEU A 18 -15.25 -10.13 -18.12
C LEU A 18 -14.64 -11.52 -18.33
N TRP A 19 -13.35 -11.68 -18.03
CA TRP A 19 -12.59 -12.88 -18.41
C TRP A 19 -11.98 -13.61 -17.22
N ILE A 20 -11.19 -12.93 -16.40
CA ILE A 20 -10.25 -13.60 -15.47
C ILE A 20 -10.99 -14.29 -14.31
N ARG A 21 -12.21 -13.86 -13.96
CA ARG A 21 -13.02 -14.56 -12.96
C ARG A 21 -13.28 -16.03 -13.34
N LYS A 22 -13.31 -16.37 -14.63
CA LYS A 22 -13.53 -17.75 -15.12
C LYS A 22 -12.25 -18.58 -15.22
N PHE A 23 -11.08 -18.00 -14.97
CA PHE A 23 -9.81 -18.72 -15.11
C PHE A 23 -9.70 -19.85 -14.09
N SER A 24 -9.13 -20.99 -14.52
CA SER A 24 -8.69 -22.05 -13.62
C SER A 24 -7.54 -21.57 -12.74
N LYS A 25 -7.25 -22.28 -11.64
CA LYS A 25 -6.10 -21.95 -10.78
C LYS A 25 -4.79 -21.95 -11.57
N THR A 26 -4.62 -22.92 -12.47
CA THR A 26 -3.43 -23.04 -13.32
C THR A 26 -3.28 -21.85 -14.26
N ALA A 27 -4.34 -21.46 -14.97
CA ALA A 27 -4.31 -20.32 -15.89
C ALA A 27 -4.02 -19.00 -15.14
N LEU A 28 -4.62 -18.83 -13.96
CA LEU A 28 -4.36 -17.67 -13.11
C LEU A 28 -2.92 -17.67 -12.57
N SER A 29 -2.37 -18.82 -12.16
CA SER A 29 -0.98 -18.94 -11.73
C SER A 29 0.00 -18.59 -12.84
N ILE A 30 -0.25 -19.02 -14.08
CA ILE A 30 0.58 -18.66 -15.23
C ILE A 30 0.54 -17.14 -15.46
N LEU A 31 -0.65 -16.53 -15.44
CA LEU A 31 -0.81 -15.07 -15.57
C LEU A 31 -0.04 -14.32 -14.49
N VAL A 32 -0.16 -14.74 -13.23
CA VAL A 32 0.57 -14.15 -12.09
C VAL A 32 2.07 -14.33 -12.25
N GLY A 33 2.54 -15.48 -12.73
CA GLY A 33 3.96 -15.74 -13.00
C GLY A 33 4.53 -14.81 -14.07
N ILE A 34 3.80 -14.61 -15.18
CA ILE A 34 4.19 -13.67 -16.23
C ILE A 34 4.20 -12.23 -15.69
N ALA A 35 3.17 -11.85 -14.92
CA ALA A 35 3.11 -10.52 -14.31
C ALA A 35 4.25 -10.28 -13.30
N ALA A 36 4.65 -11.31 -12.55
CA ALA A 36 5.78 -11.26 -11.63
C ALA A 36 7.10 -11.03 -12.37
N ILE A 37 7.32 -11.73 -13.49
CA ILE A 37 8.52 -11.53 -14.34
C ILE A 37 8.52 -10.11 -14.92
N ALA A 38 7.39 -9.63 -15.43
CA ALA A 38 7.28 -8.29 -15.97
C ALA A 38 7.54 -7.21 -14.90
N LEU A 39 7.07 -7.41 -13.67
CA LEU A 39 7.34 -6.53 -12.54
C LEU A 39 8.81 -6.55 -12.14
N ALA A 40 9.41 -7.74 -12.05
CA ALA A 40 10.81 -7.87 -11.72
C ALA A 40 11.72 -7.22 -12.77
N HIS A 41 11.44 -7.48 -14.06
CA HIS A 41 12.15 -6.84 -15.16
C HIS A 41 12.05 -5.30 -15.07
N LEU A 42 10.86 -4.77 -14.80
CA LEU A 42 10.64 -3.34 -14.66
C LEU A 42 11.46 -2.76 -13.49
N ALA A 43 11.33 -3.35 -12.30
CA ALA A 43 12.01 -2.88 -11.10
C ALA A 43 13.53 -2.97 -11.24
N ILE A 44 14.06 -4.05 -11.81
CA ILE A 44 15.51 -4.25 -12.01
C ILE A 44 16.07 -3.25 -13.04
N THR A 45 15.31 -2.96 -14.11
CA THR A 45 15.76 -2.03 -15.16
C THR A 45 15.72 -0.58 -14.68
N ASN A 46 14.65 -0.19 -13.98
CA ASN A 46 14.45 1.19 -13.56
C ASN A 46 15.07 1.50 -12.19
N GLY A 47 15.36 0.46 -11.40
CA GLY A 47 15.78 0.56 -10.01
C GLY A 47 14.65 0.81 -9.01
N ASP A 48 13.42 1.02 -9.48
CA ASP A 48 12.22 1.11 -8.65
C ASP A 48 10.95 0.80 -9.47
N VAL A 49 9.81 0.67 -8.78
CA VAL A 49 8.47 0.55 -9.40
C VAL A 49 7.69 1.87 -9.42
N SER A 50 8.35 3.01 -9.23
CA SER A 50 7.71 4.32 -9.17
C SER A 50 7.32 4.82 -10.56
N GLY A 51 6.04 5.11 -10.77
CA GLY A 51 5.55 5.55 -12.07
C GLY A 51 4.05 5.38 -12.27
N GLY A 52 3.61 5.64 -13.50
CA GLY A 52 2.23 5.49 -13.93
C GLY A 52 1.31 6.61 -13.48
N TRP A 53 1.82 7.84 -13.43
CA TRP A 53 1.01 9.04 -13.18
C TRP A 53 0.71 9.87 -14.44
N THR A 54 1.33 9.57 -15.59
CA THR A 54 1.04 10.21 -16.87
C THR A 54 0.58 9.21 -17.94
N LEU A 55 -0.11 9.72 -18.97
CA LEU A 55 -0.63 8.94 -20.10
C LEU A 55 0.37 8.86 -21.27
N ASN A 56 1.66 8.68 -20.98
CA ASN A 56 2.64 8.33 -22.00
C ASN A 56 2.86 6.82 -22.00
N VAL A 57 3.40 6.28 -23.11
CA VAL A 57 3.54 4.83 -23.31
C VAL A 57 4.35 4.17 -22.18
N GLU A 58 5.43 4.82 -21.76
CA GLU A 58 6.31 4.32 -20.71
C GLU A 58 5.61 4.24 -19.34
N GLN A 59 4.90 5.30 -18.96
CA GLN A 59 4.23 5.42 -17.67
C GLN A 59 2.98 4.55 -17.62
N VAL A 60 2.26 4.41 -18.73
CA VAL A 60 1.17 3.43 -18.84
C VAL A 60 1.68 2.00 -18.64
N ARG A 61 2.84 1.65 -19.22
CA ARG A 61 3.48 0.34 -18.99
C ARG A 61 3.82 0.14 -17.51
N ILE A 62 4.42 1.13 -16.85
CA ILE A 62 4.71 1.06 -15.40
C ILE A 62 3.42 0.88 -14.60
N GLY A 63 2.41 1.72 -14.87
CA GLY A 63 1.11 1.71 -14.19
C GLY A 63 0.36 0.38 -14.32
N LEU A 64 0.38 -0.22 -15.51
CA LEU A 64 -0.21 -1.54 -15.75
C LEU A 64 0.54 -2.63 -14.98
N THR A 65 1.86 -2.71 -15.12
CA THR A 65 2.67 -3.76 -14.48
C THR A 65 2.52 -3.72 -12.96
N ARG A 66 2.58 -2.53 -12.34
CA ARG A 66 2.41 -2.36 -10.89
C ARG A 66 1.00 -2.61 -10.37
N THR A 67 0.00 -2.71 -11.27
CA THR A 67 -1.40 -2.97 -10.89
C THR A 67 -1.79 -4.42 -11.14
N ILE A 68 -1.44 -4.96 -12.31
CA ILE A 68 -1.79 -6.33 -12.73
C ILE A 68 -1.23 -7.37 -11.77
N TYR A 69 0.07 -7.28 -11.43
CA TYR A 69 0.69 -8.25 -10.53
C TYR A 69 -0.01 -8.32 -9.15
N PRO A 70 -0.04 -7.25 -8.34
CA PRO A 70 -0.57 -7.36 -6.97
C PRO A 70 -2.08 -7.68 -6.96
N PHE A 71 -2.84 -7.17 -7.94
CA PHE A 71 -4.27 -7.48 -8.06
C PHE A 71 -4.52 -8.97 -8.28
N PHE A 72 -3.88 -9.56 -9.30
CA PHE A 72 -4.10 -10.98 -9.61
C PHE A 72 -3.36 -11.93 -8.66
N ALA A 73 -2.24 -11.51 -8.07
CA ALA A 73 -1.59 -12.25 -6.98
C ALA A 73 -2.50 -12.35 -5.76
N GLY A 74 -3.15 -11.24 -5.36
CA GLY A 74 -4.16 -11.24 -4.30
C GLY A 74 -5.35 -12.14 -4.63
N LEU A 75 -5.85 -12.09 -5.88
CA LEU A 75 -6.92 -12.99 -6.34
C LEU A 75 -6.49 -14.46 -6.29
N LEU A 76 -5.28 -14.79 -6.76
CA LEU A 76 -4.75 -16.15 -6.71
C LEU A 76 -4.61 -16.63 -5.26
N LEU A 77 -4.07 -15.77 -4.39
CA LEU A 77 -3.96 -16.04 -2.96
C LEU A 77 -5.34 -16.36 -2.38
N SER A 78 -6.38 -15.57 -2.68
CA SER A 78 -7.75 -15.83 -2.21
C SER A 78 -8.34 -17.17 -2.66
N ARG A 79 -7.87 -17.74 -3.79
CA ARG A 79 -8.36 -19.01 -4.35
C ARG A 79 -7.58 -20.23 -3.90
N VAL A 80 -6.30 -20.04 -3.56
CA VAL A 80 -5.36 -21.13 -3.27
C VAL A 80 -5.06 -21.21 -1.78
N ALA A 81 -4.92 -20.07 -1.11
CA ALA A 81 -4.63 -20.04 0.32
C ALA A 81 -5.86 -20.48 1.12
N LYS A 82 -5.63 -21.42 2.03
CA LYS A 82 -6.55 -21.70 3.13
C LYS A 82 -5.97 -20.98 4.34
N PRO A 83 -6.68 -19.99 4.92
CA PRO A 83 -6.19 -19.30 6.11
C PRO A 83 -5.84 -20.30 7.21
N ALA A 84 -4.58 -20.28 7.64
CA ALA A 84 -4.13 -21.06 8.78
C ALA A 84 -4.54 -20.36 10.09
N ARG A 85 -4.28 -20.99 11.24
CA ARG A 85 -4.40 -20.34 12.55
C ARG A 85 -3.01 -20.00 13.07
N ILE A 86 -2.53 -18.79 12.76
CA ILE A 86 -1.20 -18.32 13.14
C ILE A 86 -1.31 -17.46 14.41
N LYS A 87 -0.56 -17.85 15.44
CA LYS A 87 -0.42 -17.10 16.68
C LYS A 87 0.47 -15.87 16.46
N ASN A 88 0.15 -14.76 17.13
CA ASN A 88 0.91 -13.50 17.08
C ASN A 88 1.04 -12.91 15.66
N ALA A 89 0.06 -13.16 14.79
CA ALA A 89 0.11 -12.68 13.40
C ALA A 89 0.23 -11.15 13.32
N PHE A 90 -0.41 -10.39 14.22
CA PHE A 90 -0.26 -8.94 14.30
C PHE A 90 1.21 -8.51 14.50
N LEU A 91 1.92 -9.19 15.41
CA LEU A 91 3.34 -8.92 15.68
C LEU A 91 4.21 -9.24 14.47
N TRP A 92 4.02 -10.42 13.86
CA TRP A 92 4.78 -10.84 12.68
C TRP A 92 4.55 -9.91 11.48
N CYS A 93 3.29 -9.54 11.21
CA CYS A 93 2.97 -8.58 10.15
C CYS A 93 3.59 -7.21 10.44
N SER A 94 3.50 -6.73 11.67
CA SER A 94 4.09 -5.44 12.06
C SER A 94 5.61 -5.43 11.89
N LEU A 95 6.28 -6.52 12.30
CA LEU A 95 7.72 -6.67 12.15
C LEU A 95 8.14 -6.70 10.67
N LEU A 96 7.46 -7.51 9.85
CA LEU A 96 7.76 -7.60 8.42
C LEU A 96 7.53 -6.27 7.71
N VAL A 97 6.43 -5.57 8.01
CA VAL A 97 6.16 -4.23 7.47
C VAL A 97 7.24 -3.25 7.91
N ALA A 98 7.64 -3.27 9.18
CA ALA A 98 8.72 -2.40 9.67
C ALA A 98 10.05 -2.68 8.95
N ILE A 99 10.43 -3.94 8.78
CA ILE A 99 11.66 -4.32 8.07
C ILE A 99 11.63 -3.81 6.63
N VAL A 100 10.50 -3.95 5.93
CA VAL A 100 10.38 -3.49 4.54
C VAL A 100 10.39 -1.96 4.44
N LEU A 101 9.69 -1.25 5.34
CA LEU A 101 9.54 0.20 5.25
C LEU A 101 10.74 0.99 5.80
N TYR A 102 11.47 0.44 6.77
CA TYR A 102 12.66 1.10 7.34
C TYR A 102 13.95 0.77 6.59
N MET A 103 13.93 -0.20 5.67
CA MET A 103 15.11 -0.49 4.86
C MET A 103 15.39 0.71 3.94
N PRO A 104 16.56 1.36 4.06
CA PRO A 104 16.93 2.42 3.12
C PRO A 104 17.12 1.85 1.73
N ARG A 105 16.99 2.70 0.71
CA ARG A 105 17.25 2.34 -0.69
C ARG A 105 18.60 1.65 -0.79
N ILE A 106 18.59 0.42 -1.31
CA ILE A 106 19.80 -0.38 -1.44
C ILE A 106 20.53 0.11 -2.69
N SER A 107 21.74 0.64 -2.51
CA SER A 107 22.66 1.16 -3.54
C SER A 107 22.39 2.58 -4.09
N GLY A 108 23.49 3.20 -4.58
CA GLY A 108 23.50 4.51 -5.23
C GLY A 108 23.09 4.47 -6.71
N ALA A 109 23.30 5.58 -7.43
CA ALA A 109 22.92 5.71 -8.84
C ALA A 109 23.58 4.69 -9.79
N GLU A 110 24.71 4.08 -9.39
CA GLU A 110 25.48 3.17 -10.24
C GLU A 110 24.94 1.72 -10.25
N HIS A 111 24.13 1.31 -9.26
CA HIS A 111 23.67 -0.08 -9.11
C HIS A 111 22.16 -0.21 -8.90
N LEU A 112 21.38 0.56 -9.67
CA LEU A 112 19.92 0.59 -9.64
C LEU A 112 19.25 -0.79 -9.53
N TRP A 113 19.79 -1.79 -10.24
CA TRP A 113 19.31 -3.17 -10.25
C TRP A 113 19.24 -3.81 -8.85
N MET A 114 20.11 -3.45 -7.90
CA MET A 114 20.10 -4.00 -6.54
C MET A 114 18.83 -3.59 -5.78
N ASN A 115 18.45 -2.31 -5.90
CA ASN A 115 17.19 -1.83 -5.33
C ASN A 115 16.00 -2.47 -6.06
N GLY A 116 16.10 -2.63 -7.39
CA GLY A 116 15.10 -3.30 -8.20
C GLY A 116 14.83 -4.74 -7.77
N ILE A 117 15.88 -5.52 -7.47
CA ILE A 117 15.74 -6.88 -6.91
C ILE A 117 15.06 -6.82 -5.55
N TYR A 118 15.49 -5.91 -4.68
CA TYR A 118 14.90 -5.74 -3.35
C TYR A 118 13.41 -5.42 -3.42
N GLU A 119 13.01 -4.44 -4.23
CA GLU A 119 11.61 -4.08 -4.43
C GLU A 119 10.81 -5.24 -5.05
N SER A 120 11.40 -5.94 -6.02
CA SER A 120 10.77 -7.13 -6.62
C SER A 120 10.51 -8.21 -5.58
N VAL A 121 11.48 -8.52 -4.71
CA VAL A 121 11.31 -9.51 -3.63
C VAL A 121 10.25 -9.03 -2.64
N CYS A 122 10.27 -7.75 -2.28
CA CYS A 122 9.27 -7.18 -1.39
C CYS A 122 7.85 -7.30 -1.95
N VAL A 123 7.66 -6.93 -3.23
CA VAL A 123 6.36 -6.95 -3.88
C VAL A 123 5.90 -8.36 -4.20
N ILE A 124 6.79 -9.22 -4.70
CA ILE A 124 6.42 -10.55 -5.21
C ILE A 124 6.28 -11.59 -4.10
N VAL A 125 7.03 -11.43 -3.01
CA VAL A 125 7.12 -12.44 -1.94
C VAL A 125 6.67 -11.88 -0.61
N VAL A 126 7.27 -10.77 -0.15
CA VAL A 126 7.07 -10.30 1.22
C VAL A 126 5.65 -9.76 1.45
N PHE A 127 5.11 -8.93 0.55
CA PHE A 127 3.75 -8.42 0.69
C PHE A 127 2.68 -9.51 0.60
N PRO A 128 2.70 -10.45 -0.38
CA PRO A 128 1.79 -11.59 -0.38
C PRO A 128 1.88 -12.43 0.89
N LEU A 129 3.09 -12.61 1.45
CA LEU A 129 3.29 -13.31 2.72
C LEU A 129 2.66 -12.54 3.88
N ILE A 130 2.86 -11.22 3.98
CA ILE A 130 2.21 -10.38 5.00
C ILE A 130 0.68 -10.48 4.91
N VAL A 131 0.13 -10.43 3.70
CA VAL A 131 -1.32 -10.58 3.47
C VAL A 131 -1.80 -11.96 3.92
N TYR A 132 -1.07 -13.02 3.59
CA TYR A 132 -1.39 -14.38 4.02
C TYR A 132 -1.35 -14.54 5.54
N LEU A 133 -0.32 -14.00 6.20
CA LEU A 133 -0.18 -14.00 7.66
C LEU A 133 -1.32 -13.22 8.32
N GLY A 134 -1.66 -12.04 7.79
CA GLY A 134 -2.76 -11.22 8.27
C GLY A 134 -4.12 -11.92 8.13
N ALA A 135 -4.36 -12.57 6.99
CA ALA A 135 -5.58 -13.36 6.76
C ALA A 135 -5.66 -14.62 7.63
N SER A 136 -4.51 -15.20 7.98
CA SER A 136 -4.38 -16.39 8.84
C SER A 136 -4.24 -16.04 10.34
N GLY A 137 -4.35 -14.77 10.69
CA GLY A 137 -4.13 -14.28 12.04
C GLY A 137 -5.29 -14.61 12.96
N VAL A 138 -5.00 -15.26 14.09
CA VAL A 138 -5.97 -15.38 15.19
C VAL A 138 -5.70 -14.25 16.17
N ILE A 139 -6.68 -13.36 16.33
CA ILE A 139 -6.63 -12.31 17.35
C ILE A 139 -6.72 -12.99 18.72
N GLN A 140 -5.66 -12.89 19.51
CA GLN A 140 -5.54 -13.64 20.76
C GLN A 140 -6.15 -12.91 21.95
N THR A 141 -6.12 -11.57 21.94
CA THR A 141 -6.53 -10.76 23.08
C THR A 141 -7.53 -9.67 22.70
N GLN A 142 -8.36 -9.26 23.65
CA GLN A 142 -9.27 -8.12 23.47
C GLN A 142 -8.50 -6.81 23.24
N SER A 143 -7.31 -6.68 23.83
CA SER A 143 -6.43 -5.53 23.62
C SER A 143 -5.91 -5.46 22.18
N GLU A 144 -5.46 -6.58 21.63
CA GLU A 144 -5.04 -6.69 20.22
C GLU A 144 -6.20 -6.33 19.28
N ASN A 145 -7.40 -6.83 19.54
CA ASN A 145 -8.60 -6.48 18.76
C ASN A 145 -8.87 -4.96 18.78
N ARG A 146 -8.79 -4.33 19.97
CA ARG A 146 -9.00 -2.88 20.12
C ARG A 146 -7.96 -2.08 19.36
N ILE A 147 -6.68 -2.48 19.40
CA ILE A 147 -5.60 -1.81 18.68
C ILE A 147 -5.78 -1.96 17.17
N CYS A 148 -5.98 -3.18 16.67
CA CYS A 148 -6.23 -3.42 15.24
C CYS A 148 -7.43 -2.63 14.73
N LYS A 149 -8.52 -2.59 15.50
CA LYS A 149 -9.71 -1.80 15.15
C LYS A 149 -9.43 -0.31 15.15
N PHE A 150 -8.73 0.22 16.15
CA PHE A 150 -8.36 1.63 16.21
C PHE A 150 -7.47 2.04 15.04
N LEU A 151 -6.43 1.26 14.75
CA LEU A 151 -5.52 1.48 13.62
C LEU A 151 -6.27 1.41 12.28
N GLY A 152 -7.18 0.44 12.12
CA GLY A 152 -8.06 0.34 10.97
C GLY A 152 -8.96 1.56 10.81
N ASP A 153 -9.68 1.95 11.87
CA ASP A 153 -10.62 3.07 11.85
C ASP A 153 -9.92 4.41 11.54
N ILE A 154 -8.71 4.64 12.06
CA ILE A 154 -7.98 5.90 11.84
C ILE A 154 -7.25 5.96 10.49
N SER A 155 -6.90 4.81 9.91
CA SER A 155 -6.08 4.74 8.69
C SER A 155 -6.63 5.54 7.51
N TYR A 156 -7.95 5.48 7.27
CA TYR A 156 -8.60 6.17 6.16
C TYR A 156 -8.68 7.71 6.37
N PRO A 157 -9.19 8.22 7.50
CA PRO A 157 -9.12 9.65 7.81
C PRO A 157 -7.68 10.20 7.80
N LEU A 158 -6.73 9.42 8.33
CA LEU A 158 -5.32 9.79 8.32
C LEU A 158 -4.79 9.90 6.88
N TYR A 159 -5.11 8.93 6.03
CA TYR A 159 -4.77 8.96 4.61
C TYR A 159 -5.23 10.26 3.93
N LEU A 160 -6.46 10.70 4.21
CA LEU A 160 -7.01 11.93 3.62
C LEU A 160 -6.31 13.21 4.09
N VAL A 161 -5.95 13.29 5.37
CA VAL A 161 -5.44 14.55 5.96
C VAL A 161 -3.92 14.68 5.89
N HIS A 162 -3.17 13.58 6.01
CA HIS A 162 -1.71 13.66 6.09
C HIS A 162 -1.09 14.09 4.76
N TYR A 163 -1.65 13.65 3.62
CA TYR A 163 -1.04 13.89 2.30
C TYR A 163 -1.00 15.39 1.95
N PRO A 164 -2.10 16.16 2.06
CA PRO A 164 -2.04 17.61 1.90
C PRO A 164 -1.05 18.30 2.85
N LEU A 165 -1.01 17.89 4.13
CA LEU A 165 -0.12 18.49 5.13
C LEU A 165 1.36 18.25 4.80
N VAL A 166 1.71 17.03 4.37
CA VAL A 166 3.06 16.70 3.90
C VAL A 166 3.41 17.49 2.64
N TYR A 167 2.46 17.71 1.73
CA TYR A 167 2.71 18.56 0.56
C TYR A 167 3.04 20.01 0.93
N PHE A 168 2.31 20.59 1.88
CA PHE A 168 2.64 21.92 2.42
C PHE A 168 4.03 21.95 3.05
N TYR A 169 4.39 20.90 3.79
CA TYR A 169 5.72 20.76 4.38
C TYR A 169 6.83 20.72 3.34
N VAL A 170 6.68 19.88 2.32
CA VAL A 170 7.65 19.74 1.24
C VAL A 170 7.77 21.05 0.45
N ALA A 171 6.66 21.74 0.17
CA ALA A 171 6.67 23.05 -0.46
C ALA A 171 7.38 24.09 0.40
N TRP A 172 7.16 24.09 1.72
CA TRP A 172 7.84 24.98 2.65
C TRP A 172 9.36 24.73 2.67
N ILE A 173 9.81 23.46 2.76
CA ILE A 173 11.23 23.10 2.70
C ILE A 173 11.85 23.56 1.37
N SER A 174 11.16 23.33 0.25
CA SER A 174 11.65 23.69 -1.08
C SER A 174 11.92 25.21 -1.21
N ASN A 175 11.11 26.03 -0.55
CA ASN A 175 11.27 27.48 -0.51
C ASN A 175 12.33 27.97 0.50
N HIS A 176 12.80 27.11 1.40
CA HIS A 176 13.80 27.47 2.41
C HIS A 176 15.03 26.56 2.29
N LYS A 177 15.86 26.85 1.28
CA LYS A 177 17.09 26.09 1.03
C LYS A 177 18.13 26.38 2.11
N GLY A 178 18.84 25.35 2.58
CA GLY A 178 19.91 25.47 3.59
C GLY A 178 19.49 25.19 5.04
N ILE A 179 18.22 24.83 5.28
CA ILE A 179 17.77 24.42 6.62
C ILE A 179 18.38 23.06 6.99
N THR A 180 18.86 22.96 8.22
CA THR A 180 19.41 21.71 8.80
C THR A 180 18.31 20.80 9.36
N ILE A 181 18.59 19.50 9.50
CA ILE A 181 17.65 18.51 10.08
C ILE A 181 17.19 18.92 11.49
N SER A 182 18.07 19.53 12.28
CA SER A 182 17.77 20.02 13.63
C SER A 182 16.70 21.13 13.65
N GLN A 183 16.56 21.88 12.56
CA GLN A 183 15.56 22.92 12.42
C GLN A 183 14.26 22.40 11.81
N THR A 184 14.30 21.31 11.03
CA THR A 184 13.12 20.75 10.37
C THR A 184 12.36 19.71 11.20
N TRP A 185 13.04 18.93 12.05
CA TRP A 185 12.39 17.86 12.83
C TRP A 185 11.23 18.31 13.74
N PRO A 186 11.21 19.51 14.36
CA PRO A 186 10.07 19.93 15.18
C PRO A 186 8.81 20.13 14.32
N TYR A 187 8.98 20.68 13.11
CA TYR A 187 7.88 20.84 12.15
C TYR A 187 7.41 19.49 11.63
N ALA A 188 8.32 18.56 11.34
CA ALA A 188 7.94 17.20 10.95
C ALA A 188 7.12 16.51 12.05
N LEU A 189 7.53 16.65 13.32
CA LEU A 189 6.81 16.11 14.47
C LEU A 189 5.44 16.78 14.65
N LEU A 190 5.37 18.10 14.48
CA LEU A 190 4.11 18.86 14.52
C LEU A 190 3.13 18.39 13.43
N ILE A 191 3.63 18.13 12.23
CA ILE A 191 2.81 17.67 11.11
C ILE A 191 2.35 16.23 11.33
N LEU A 192 3.22 15.36 11.84
CA LEU A 192 2.86 13.98 12.18
C LEU A 192 1.76 13.97 13.27
N THR A 193 1.99 14.64 14.38
CA THR A 193 1.05 14.70 15.51
C THR A 193 -0.24 15.42 15.12
N GLY A 194 -0.15 16.54 14.41
CA GLY A 194 -1.28 17.29 13.88
C GLY A 194 -2.13 16.46 12.90
N SER A 195 -1.50 15.68 12.02
CA SER A 195 -2.21 14.77 11.11
C SER A 195 -2.99 13.70 11.87
N ILE A 196 -2.41 13.12 12.91
CA ILE A 196 -3.07 12.10 13.74
C ILE A 196 -4.26 12.70 14.51
N ILE A 197 -4.07 13.87 15.13
CA ILE A 197 -5.14 14.56 15.87
C ILE A 197 -6.28 14.94 14.93
N LEU A 198 -5.97 15.52 13.78
CA LEU A 198 -6.97 15.92 12.79
C LEU A 198 -7.71 14.71 12.21
N ALA A 199 -7.00 13.61 11.94
CA ALA A 199 -7.61 12.35 11.51
C ALA A 199 -8.57 11.79 12.55
N TYR A 200 -8.18 11.82 13.83
CA TYR A 200 -9.03 11.37 14.92
C TYR A 200 -10.27 12.27 15.10
N ALA A 201 -10.10 13.58 15.01
CA ALA A 201 -11.20 14.54 15.04
C ALA A 201 -12.18 14.30 13.88
N ALA A 202 -11.68 14.14 12.66
CA ALA A 202 -12.49 13.83 11.49
C ALA A 202 -13.23 12.49 11.63
N LEU A 203 -12.57 11.47 12.17
CA LEU A 203 -13.19 10.17 12.45
C LEU A 203 -14.35 10.31 13.44
N LYS A 204 -14.16 11.04 14.54
CA LYS A 204 -15.13 11.13 15.64
C LYS A 204 -16.27 12.10 15.38
N TRP A 205 -15.99 13.24 14.75
CA TRP A 205 -16.97 14.31 14.56
C TRP A 205 -17.65 14.27 13.20
N TYR A 206 -17.06 13.61 12.20
CA TYR A 206 -17.62 13.55 10.86
C TYR A 206 -17.93 12.12 10.39
N ASP A 207 -16.92 11.25 10.21
CA ASP A 207 -17.12 9.91 9.61
C ASP A 207 -18.09 9.06 10.45
N GLN A 208 -17.83 8.87 11.75
CA GLN A 208 -18.69 8.04 12.60
C GLN A 208 -20.15 8.54 12.70
N PRO A 209 -20.42 9.85 12.92
CA PRO A 209 -21.77 10.39 12.92
C PRO A 209 -22.49 10.25 11.58
N VAL A 210 -21.83 10.62 10.47
CA VAL A 210 -22.41 10.55 9.12
C VAL A 210 -22.69 9.10 8.72
N ARG A 211 -21.76 8.17 9.00
CA ARG A 211 -21.95 6.74 8.74
C ARG A 211 -23.12 6.16 9.53
N LYS A 212 -23.29 6.56 10.79
CA LYS A 212 -24.47 6.16 11.61
C LYS A 212 -25.76 6.72 11.04
N TRP A 213 -25.77 7.99 10.61
CA TRP A 213 -26.93 8.62 10.00
C TRP A 213 -27.34 7.93 8.68
N LEU A 214 -26.38 7.68 7.78
CA LEU A 214 -26.62 6.98 6.52
C LEU A 214 -27.15 5.57 6.73
N ARG A 215 -26.56 4.81 7.67
CA ARG A 215 -27.02 3.45 7.98
C ARG A 215 -28.46 3.42 8.49
N LYS A 216 -28.90 4.42 9.25
CA LYS A 216 -30.30 4.51 9.70
C LYS A 216 -31.28 4.90 8.59
N LYS A 217 -30.80 5.59 7.55
CA LYS A 217 -31.65 6.10 6.46
C LYS A 217 -31.77 5.13 5.29
N LEU A 218 -30.78 4.26 5.11
CA LEU A 218 -30.67 3.29 4.02
C LEU A 218 -30.92 1.83 4.45
N ALA A 219 -31.16 1.59 5.74
CA ALA A 219 -31.63 0.31 6.28
C ALA A 219 -33.15 0.38 6.44
#